data_AF-J2W7C1-F1
#
_entry.id   AF-J2W7C1-F1
#
_cell.length_a   1.000
_cell.length_b   1.000
_cell.length_c   1.000
_cell.angle_alpha   90.00
_cell.angle_beta   90.00
_cell.angle_gamma   90.00
#
_symmetry.space_group_name_H-M   'P 1'
#
loop_
_entity.id
_entity.type
_entity.pdbx_description
1 polymer ?
#
loop_
_entity_poly.entity_id
_entity_poly.type
_entity_poly.pdbx_seq_one_letter_code
_entity_poly.pdbx_strand_id
1 'polypeptide(L)'
;MEKLTLAEGAGSFWFHDEDAVPSPRTMRVFSFCPRSSTRHTRIIVAMHGVDRAAAEFRDLLAPQAERNGQIVLVPEFGPDQFPGVHAYNFGGVRRPPPDNGVLPRDHWNFGVVDRLFHHVRHAIGSSRETFGLFGNSAGAQFVLRYLALNEAASVDLAVAANCGCYMLPDLAKDYPDGMGGIGLDESHLRRYLARRLVILLGDADNDPNAPDLPRWDEAMAQGPHRLARGLWHFKHCTALAGSLGVTLGWSLEIAPGAGHVDQQIYDQGANILNS
;
A
#
# COMPACT_ATOMS: atom_id res chain seq x y z
N MET A 1 17.46 -17.02 -20.01
CA MET A 1 16.66 -16.70 -18.81
C MET A 1 15.54 -17.71 -18.73
N GLU A 2 15.44 -18.43 -17.61
CA GLU A 2 14.24 -19.22 -17.34
C GLU A 2 13.03 -18.29 -17.29
N LYS A 3 11.96 -18.67 -17.98
CA LYS A 3 10.71 -17.91 -18.00
C LYS A 3 10.09 -18.01 -16.61
N LEU A 4 9.87 -16.88 -15.93
CA LEU A 4 9.18 -16.87 -14.63
C LEU A 4 7.82 -17.57 -14.78
N THR A 5 7.60 -18.59 -13.95
CA THR A 5 6.31 -19.28 -13.78
C THR A 5 5.93 -19.23 -12.31
N LEU A 6 4.67 -18.92 -12.02
CA LEU A 6 4.12 -19.02 -10.67
C LEU A 6 3.57 -20.43 -10.48
N ALA A 7 4.28 -21.24 -9.70
CA ALA A 7 3.78 -22.55 -9.27
C ALA A 7 2.50 -22.39 -8.42
N GLU A 8 1.61 -23.36 -8.51
CA GLU A 8 0.43 -23.46 -7.64
C GLU A 8 0.82 -23.40 -6.15
N GLY A 9 0.02 -22.68 -5.37
CA GLY A 9 0.23 -22.49 -3.95
C GLY A 9 1.24 -21.39 -3.62
N ALA A 10 1.89 -21.56 -2.47
CA ALA A 10 2.88 -20.63 -1.95
C ALA A 10 4.23 -20.78 -2.67
N GLY A 11 4.77 -19.67 -3.16
CA GLY A 11 6.10 -19.61 -3.76
C GLY A 11 6.83 -18.29 -3.49
N SER A 12 8.00 -18.14 -4.09
CA SER A 12 8.69 -16.85 -4.19
C SER A 12 9.61 -16.84 -5.40
N PHE A 13 9.91 -15.65 -5.92
CA PHE A 13 10.88 -15.45 -6.98
C PHE A 13 11.70 -14.18 -6.74
N TRP A 14 12.82 -14.05 -7.44
CA TRP A 14 13.62 -12.83 -7.44
C TRP A 14 13.17 -11.94 -8.60
N PHE A 15 12.75 -10.72 -8.30
CA PHE A 15 12.46 -9.68 -9.26
C PHE A 15 13.70 -8.80 -9.44
N HIS A 16 14.24 -8.74 -10.65
CA HIS A 16 15.31 -7.83 -11.01
C HIS A 16 14.71 -6.57 -11.63
N ASP A 17 14.77 -5.48 -10.89
CA ASP A 17 14.29 -4.16 -11.29
C ASP A 17 15.42 -3.37 -11.94
N GLU A 18 15.60 -3.58 -13.25
CA GLU A 18 16.65 -2.95 -14.06
C GLU A 18 16.47 -1.43 -14.17
N ASP A 19 15.22 -0.96 -14.13
CA ASP A 19 14.85 0.45 -14.24
C ASP A 19 14.88 1.19 -12.89
N ALA A 20 15.31 0.53 -11.82
CA ALA A 20 15.45 1.19 -10.53
C ALA A 20 16.57 2.24 -10.57
N VAL A 21 16.26 3.42 -10.03
CA VAL A 21 17.21 4.53 -9.89
C VAL A 21 17.57 4.67 -8.39
N PRO A 22 18.82 5.00 -8.02
CA PRO A 22 20.00 5.31 -8.86
C PRO A 22 20.69 4.10 -9.49
N SER A 23 20.33 2.88 -9.09
CA SER A 23 20.91 1.67 -9.65
C SER A 23 19.90 0.52 -9.65
N PRO A 24 20.03 -0.42 -10.59
CA PRO A 24 19.27 -1.66 -10.59
C PRO A 24 19.28 -2.33 -9.23
N ARG A 25 18.16 -2.94 -8.87
CA ARG A 25 18.04 -3.68 -7.61
C ARG A 25 17.33 -5.00 -7.83
N THR A 26 17.64 -5.96 -6.97
CA THR A 26 16.95 -7.24 -6.95
C THR A 26 16.21 -7.34 -5.63
N MET A 27 14.93 -7.70 -5.68
CA MET A 27 14.13 -7.93 -4.49
C MET A 27 13.40 -9.27 -4.58
N ARG A 28 13.18 -9.91 -3.43
CA ARG A 28 12.38 -11.12 -3.36
C ARG A 28 10.90 -10.74 -3.40
N VAL A 29 10.11 -11.53 -4.09
CA VAL A 29 8.65 -11.40 -4.14
C VAL A 29 8.06 -12.71 -3.70
N PHE A 30 7.29 -12.70 -2.62
CA PHE A 30 6.52 -13.85 -2.18
C PHE A 30 5.22 -13.88 -2.95
N SER A 31 4.83 -15.06 -3.42
CA SER A 31 3.65 -15.22 -4.27
C SER A 31 2.70 -16.28 -3.74
N PHE A 32 1.42 -16.10 -3.99
CA PHE A 32 0.42 -17.17 -3.92
C PHE A 32 -0.26 -17.29 -5.28
N CYS A 33 -0.35 -18.51 -5.82
CA CYS A 33 -1.08 -18.79 -7.05
C CYS A 33 -2.20 -19.81 -6.77
N PRO A 34 -3.47 -19.49 -7.07
CA PRO A 34 -4.58 -20.41 -6.81
C PRO A 34 -4.58 -21.57 -7.82
N ARG A 35 -5.14 -22.72 -7.42
CA ARG A 35 -5.11 -23.98 -8.21
C ARG A 35 -5.76 -23.90 -9.58
N SER A 36 -6.70 -22.97 -9.77
CA SER A 36 -7.43 -22.77 -11.01
C SER A 36 -7.13 -21.41 -11.64
N SER A 37 -5.86 -20.98 -11.59
CA SER A 37 -5.44 -19.73 -12.22
C SER A 37 -5.56 -19.77 -13.74
N THR A 38 -5.99 -18.66 -14.32
CA THR A 38 -6.12 -18.45 -15.76
C THR A 38 -5.47 -17.13 -16.14
N ARG A 39 -5.36 -16.83 -17.45
CA ARG A 39 -4.92 -15.51 -17.93
C ARG A 39 -5.83 -14.34 -17.49
N HIS A 40 -6.99 -14.60 -16.91
CA HIS A 40 -7.93 -13.58 -16.41
C HIS A 40 -7.90 -13.44 -14.89
N THR A 41 -7.14 -14.29 -14.19
CA THR A 41 -7.04 -14.27 -12.73
C THR A 41 -6.61 -12.90 -12.23
N ARG A 42 -7.34 -12.38 -11.25
CA ARG A 42 -7.04 -11.11 -10.59
C ARG A 42 -5.69 -11.22 -9.87
N ILE A 43 -4.93 -10.13 -9.91
CA ILE A 43 -3.64 -10.02 -9.23
C ILE A 43 -3.81 -8.99 -8.12
N ILE A 44 -3.35 -9.34 -6.92
CA ILE A 44 -3.22 -8.45 -5.78
C ILE A 44 -1.72 -8.21 -5.57
N VAL A 45 -1.32 -6.95 -5.49
CA VAL A 45 -0.03 -6.57 -4.91
C VAL A 45 -0.28 -6.13 -3.47
N ALA A 46 0.45 -6.71 -2.53
CA ALA A 46 0.25 -6.53 -1.10
C ALA A 46 1.50 -5.98 -0.41
N MET A 47 1.33 -4.95 0.42
CA MET A 47 2.40 -4.25 1.11
C MET A 47 2.42 -4.65 2.59
N HIS A 48 3.51 -5.26 3.04
CA HIS A 48 3.67 -5.79 4.40
C HIS A 48 3.76 -4.70 5.50
N GLY A 49 3.79 -5.13 6.75
CA GLY A 49 3.89 -4.25 7.92
C GLY A 49 5.31 -3.71 8.16
N VAL A 50 5.50 -3.15 9.36
CA VAL A 50 6.80 -2.62 9.82
C VAL A 50 7.84 -3.72 10.02
N ASP A 51 7.38 -4.92 10.37
CA ASP A 51 8.15 -6.16 10.59
C ASP A 51 8.89 -6.68 9.35
N ARG A 52 8.48 -6.25 8.15
CA ARG A 52 9.00 -6.72 6.86
C ARG A 52 8.76 -8.21 6.61
N ALA A 53 7.79 -8.81 7.32
CA ALA A 53 7.44 -10.23 7.29
C ALA A 53 6.61 -10.56 6.03
N ALA A 54 7.23 -10.45 4.85
CA ALA A 54 6.54 -10.57 3.56
C ALA A 54 6.01 -11.99 3.29
N ALA A 55 6.69 -13.02 3.78
CA ALA A 55 6.27 -14.41 3.67
C ALA A 55 4.97 -14.65 4.46
N GLU A 56 4.97 -14.23 5.72
CA GLU A 56 3.86 -14.33 6.65
C GLU A 56 2.67 -13.50 6.16
N PHE A 57 2.93 -12.32 5.62
CA PHE A 57 1.89 -11.48 5.02
C PHE A 57 1.21 -12.14 3.81
N ARG A 58 1.99 -12.83 2.95
CA ARG A 58 1.45 -13.65 1.88
C ARG A 58 0.62 -14.81 2.43
N ASP A 59 1.11 -15.49 3.47
CA ASP A 59 0.42 -16.62 4.10
C ASP A 59 -0.92 -16.20 4.73
N LEU A 60 -1.02 -15.00 5.31
CA LEU A 60 -2.27 -14.45 5.83
C LEU A 60 -3.31 -14.18 4.72
N LEU A 61 -2.89 -13.78 3.52
CA LEU A 61 -3.80 -13.55 2.39
C LEU A 61 -4.16 -14.83 1.63
N ALA A 62 -3.28 -15.83 1.63
CA ALA A 62 -3.41 -17.03 0.80
C ALA A 62 -4.74 -17.79 0.95
N PRO A 63 -5.28 -18.04 2.17
CA PRO A 63 -6.54 -18.77 2.32
C PRO A 63 -7.73 -18.09 1.62
N GLN A 64 -7.85 -16.77 1.74
CA GLN A 64 -8.94 -16.05 1.08
C GLN A 64 -8.66 -15.82 -0.40
N ALA A 65 -7.40 -15.62 -0.79
CA ALA A 65 -7.01 -15.53 -2.19
C ALA A 65 -7.29 -16.82 -2.97
N GLU A 66 -7.09 -17.99 -2.34
CA GLU A 66 -7.50 -19.30 -2.89
C GLU A 66 -9.01 -19.34 -3.13
N ARG A 67 -9.81 -18.96 -2.13
CA ARG A 67 -11.28 -18.92 -2.24
C ARG A 67 -11.76 -17.97 -3.32
N ASN A 68 -11.08 -16.84 -3.50
CA ASN A 68 -11.43 -15.82 -4.48
C ASN A 68 -10.82 -16.06 -5.86
N GLY A 69 -9.93 -17.05 -6.02
CA GLY A 69 -9.19 -17.28 -7.26
C GLY A 69 -8.29 -16.10 -7.64
N GLN A 70 -7.58 -15.53 -6.67
CA GLN A 70 -6.68 -14.37 -6.81
C GLN A 70 -5.21 -14.79 -6.68
N ILE A 71 -4.33 -14.24 -7.53
CA ILE A 71 -2.88 -14.28 -7.33
C ILE A 71 -2.50 -13.18 -6.33
N VAL A 72 -1.63 -13.49 -5.37
CA VAL A 72 -1.07 -12.51 -4.42
C VAL A 72 0.42 -12.36 -4.68
N LEU A 73 0.90 -11.13 -4.71
CA LEU A 73 2.31 -10.77 -4.81
C LEU A 73 2.67 -9.85 -3.63
N VAL A 74 3.66 -10.25 -2.84
CA VAL A 74 4.15 -9.47 -1.69
C VAL A 74 5.64 -9.18 -1.92
N PRO A 75 5.99 -8.00 -2.48
CA PRO A 75 7.39 -7.58 -2.58
C PRO A 75 8.01 -7.39 -1.18
N GLU A 76 9.16 -8.01 -0.94
CA GLU A 76 9.90 -7.89 0.31
C GLU A 76 10.76 -6.63 0.30
N PHE A 77 10.34 -5.60 1.04
CA PHE A 77 11.15 -4.40 1.28
C PHE A 77 12.07 -4.64 2.47
N GLY A 78 13.09 -5.48 2.25
CA GLY A 78 14.08 -5.84 3.25
C GLY A 78 14.87 -4.62 3.76
N PRO A 79 15.22 -4.57 5.07
CA PRO A 79 15.85 -3.40 5.68
C PRO A 79 17.24 -3.07 5.12
N ASP A 80 17.95 -4.05 4.55
CA ASP A 80 19.27 -3.84 3.94
C ASP A 80 19.20 -2.92 2.71
N GLN A 81 18.14 -3.06 1.90
CA GLN A 81 17.91 -2.24 0.70
C GLN A 81 16.96 -1.05 0.99
N PHE A 82 16.06 -1.19 1.96
CA PHE A 82 15.04 -0.21 2.30
C PHE A 82 15.06 0.12 3.80
N PRO A 83 16.12 0.81 4.28
CA PRO A 83 16.31 1.08 5.69
C PRO A 83 15.24 2.04 6.24
N GLY A 84 14.57 1.59 7.30
CA GLY A 84 13.59 2.37 8.04
C GLY A 84 12.34 2.75 7.26
N VAL A 85 11.53 3.63 7.85
CA VAL A 85 10.25 4.06 7.25
C VAL A 85 10.45 4.99 6.04
N HIS A 86 11.53 5.78 6.07
CA HIS A 86 11.87 6.72 5.00
C HIS A 86 12.08 6.02 3.66
N ALA A 87 12.75 4.87 3.65
CA ALA A 87 12.97 4.10 2.43
C ALA A 87 11.82 3.15 2.08
N TYR A 88 10.92 2.84 3.01
CA TYR A 88 9.80 1.93 2.76
C TYR A 88 8.46 2.66 2.61
N ASN A 89 7.70 2.79 3.70
CA ASN A 89 6.33 3.29 3.66
C ASN A 89 6.25 4.79 3.38
N PHE A 90 7.36 5.54 3.47
CA PHE A 90 7.49 6.91 2.96
C PHE A 90 8.17 6.99 1.59
N GLY A 91 8.46 5.86 0.96
CA GLY A 91 8.78 5.73 -0.46
C GLY A 91 10.09 6.35 -0.92
N GLY A 92 11.05 6.63 -0.04
CA GLY A 92 12.33 7.24 -0.41
C GLY A 92 12.21 8.68 -0.92
N VAL A 93 11.11 9.37 -0.62
CA VAL A 93 10.86 10.73 -1.12
C VAL A 93 11.81 11.75 -0.48
N ARG A 94 12.01 11.63 0.83
CA ARG A 94 12.85 12.53 1.62
C ARG A 94 13.78 11.72 2.50
N ARG A 95 15.06 12.11 2.55
CA ARG A 95 16.04 11.50 3.45
C ARG A 95 15.61 11.68 4.92
N PRO A 96 15.95 10.73 5.81
CA PRO A 96 15.65 10.89 7.23
C PRO A 96 16.36 12.13 7.81
N PRO A 97 15.84 12.70 8.91
CA PRO A 97 16.54 13.74 9.65
C PRO A 97 17.97 13.30 10.01
N PRO A 98 18.95 14.22 10.04
CA PRO A 98 18.80 15.67 9.88
C PRO A 98 18.89 16.19 8.43
N ASP A 99 19.23 15.36 7.46
CA ASP A 99 19.45 15.78 6.05
C ASP A 99 18.19 16.40 5.45
N ASN A 100 17.05 15.70 5.59
CA ASN A 100 15.74 16.13 5.10
C ASN A 100 15.70 16.50 3.60
N GLY A 101 16.71 16.18 2.79
CA GLY A 101 16.71 16.44 1.35
C GLY A 101 15.67 15.61 0.60
N VAL A 102 14.94 16.25 -0.30
CA VAL A 102 14.01 15.58 -1.23
C VAL A 102 14.81 14.91 -2.35
N LEU A 103 14.58 13.63 -2.57
CA LEU A 103 15.21 12.90 -3.67
C LEU A 103 14.49 13.18 -5.00
N PRO A 104 15.20 13.09 -6.14
CA PRO A 104 14.58 13.12 -7.46
C PRO A 104 13.43 12.10 -7.56
N ARG A 105 12.38 12.46 -8.31
CA ARG A 105 11.13 11.68 -8.33
C ARG A 105 11.31 10.25 -8.85
N ASP A 106 12.22 10.05 -9.79
CA ASP A 106 12.63 8.75 -10.34
C ASP A 106 13.37 7.86 -9.32
N HIS A 107 13.94 8.44 -8.26
CA HIS A 107 14.53 7.67 -7.15
C HIS A 107 13.48 7.15 -6.15
N TRP A 108 12.22 7.61 -6.23
CA TRP A 108 11.19 7.20 -5.27
C TRP A 108 10.84 5.72 -5.46
N ASN A 109 10.71 5.02 -4.34
CA ASN A 109 10.53 3.57 -4.32
C ASN A 109 9.13 3.11 -4.72
N PHE A 110 8.17 4.02 -4.89
CA PHE A 110 6.80 3.68 -5.21
C PHE A 110 6.65 3.04 -6.61
N GLY A 111 7.45 3.47 -7.59
CA GLY A 111 7.36 2.97 -8.97
C GLY A 111 7.70 1.48 -9.14
N VAL A 112 8.31 0.85 -8.13
CA VAL A 112 8.61 -0.59 -8.15
C VAL A 112 7.34 -1.44 -8.25
N VAL A 113 6.22 -0.96 -7.71
CA VAL A 113 4.94 -1.69 -7.73
C VAL A 113 4.42 -1.85 -9.16
N ASP A 114 4.45 -0.77 -9.95
CA ASP A 114 4.02 -0.81 -11.36
C ASP A 114 4.93 -1.71 -12.19
N ARG A 115 6.26 -1.59 -12.02
CA ARG A 115 7.23 -2.41 -12.75
C ARG A 115 7.10 -3.88 -12.39
N LEU A 116 6.91 -4.20 -11.12
CA LEU A 116 6.65 -5.58 -10.67
C LEU A 116 5.37 -6.14 -11.30
N PHE A 117 4.27 -5.38 -11.25
CA PHE A 117 3.02 -5.82 -11.86
C PHE A 117 3.17 -6.10 -13.36
N HIS A 118 3.79 -5.19 -14.10
CA HIS A 118 4.01 -5.36 -15.54
C HIS A 118 4.92 -6.56 -15.85
N HIS A 119 5.99 -6.75 -15.07
CA HIS A 119 6.88 -7.90 -15.18
C HIS A 119 6.11 -9.22 -15.00
N VAL A 120 5.38 -9.37 -13.90
CA VAL A 120 4.63 -10.61 -13.60
C VAL A 120 3.53 -10.84 -14.63
N ARG A 121 2.75 -9.80 -14.96
CA ARG A 121 1.70 -9.86 -16.00
C ARG A 121 2.24 -10.43 -17.30
N HIS A 122 3.37 -9.91 -17.78
CA HIS A 122 4.01 -10.36 -19.01
C HIS A 122 4.51 -11.82 -18.88
N ALA A 123 5.21 -12.13 -17.78
CA ALA A 123 5.79 -13.45 -17.55
C ALA A 123 4.75 -14.58 -17.56
N ILE A 124 3.61 -14.38 -16.88
CA ILE A 124 2.56 -15.39 -16.75
C ILE A 124 1.53 -15.33 -17.90
N GLY A 125 1.67 -14.40 -18.85
CA GLY A 125 0.74 -14.23 -19.96
C GLY A 125 -0.66 -13.75 -19.52
N SER A 126 -0.73 -12.96 -18.43
CA SER A 126 -1.98 -12.40 -17.93
C SER A 126 -2.52 -11.35 -18.89
N SER A 127 -3.85 -11.33 -19.03
CA SER A 127 -4.62 -10.35 -19.81
C SER A 127 -5.19 -9.21 -18.99
N ARG A 128 -4.92 -9.20 -17.68
CA ARG A 128 -5.31 -8.13 -16.78
C ARG A 128 -4.46 -6.91 -17.07
N GLU A 129 -5.09 -5.76 -17.26
CA GLU A 129 -4.39 -4.46 -17.32
C GLU A 129 -4.27 -3.81 -15.94
N THR A 130 -5.01 -4.32 -14.95
CA THR A 130 -5.07 -3.75 -13.60
C THR A 130 -4.90 -4.80 -12.51
N PHE A 131 -4.46 -4.33 -11.33
CA PHE A 131 -4.30 -5.11 -10.11
C PHE A 131 -4.95 -4.40 -8.92
N GLY A 132 -5.33 -5.20 -7.92
CA GLY A 132 -5.76 -4.70 -6.61
C GLY A 132 -4.57 -4.43 -5.70
N LEU A 133 -4.60 -3.36 -4.94
CA LEU A 133 -3.51 -2.98 -4.03
C LEU A 133 -3.97 -3.10 -2.56
N PHE A 134 -3.29 -3.90 -1.76
CA PHE A 134 -3.59 -4.07 -0.33
C PHE A 134 -2.41 -3.67 0.54
N GLY A 135 -2.67 -3.09 1.71
CA GLY A 135 -1.63 -2.89 2.72
C GLY A 135 -2.23 -2.78 4.11
N ASN A 136 -1.53 -3.34 5.11
CA ASN A 136 -1.90 -3.24 6.52
C ASN A 136 -0.82 -2.49 7.31
N SER A 137 -1.19 -1.66 8.29
CA SER A 137 -0.25 -0.93 9.14
C SER A 137 0.72 -0.02 8.35
N ALA A 138 2.04 -0.26 8.38
CA ALA A 138 3.00 0.45 7.53
C ALA A 138 2.75 0.24 6.03
N GLY A 139 2.22 -0.92 5.64
CA GLY A 139 1.80 -1.19 4.27
C GLY A 139 0.65 -0.28 3.83
N ALA A 140 -0.30 0.02 4.72
CA ALA A 140 -1.37 0.97 4.42
C ALA A 140 -0.84 2.40 4.19
N GLN A 141 0.17 2.79 4.96
CA GLN A 141 0.88 4.06 4.74
C GLN A 141 1.55 4.11 3.36
N PHE A 142 2.16 2.99 2.93
CA PHE A 142 2.71 2.85 1.59
C PHE A 142 1.62 3.00 0.53
N VAL A 143 0.51 2.28 0.66
CA VAL A 143 -0.61 2.31 -0.30
C VAL A 143 -1.16 3.72 -0.47
N LEU A 144 -1.47 4.41 0.63
CA LEU A 144 -1.99 5.79 0.60
C LEU A 144 -1.03 6.75 -0.12
N ARG A 145 0.27 6.67 0.21
CA ARG A 145 1.28 7.52 -0.42
C ARG A 145 1.53 7.15 -1.88
N TYR A 146 1.55 5.86 -2.22
CA TYR A 146 1.65 5.41 -3.60
C TYR A 146 0.54 6.03 -4.46
N LEU A 147 -0.72 6.00 -3.99
CA LEU A 147 -1.87 6.57 -4.69
C LEU A 147 -1.83 8.10 -4.82
N ALA A 148 -1.27 8.79 -3.83
CA ALA A 148 -1.15 10.24 -3.83
C ALA A 148 0.02 10.76 -4.67
N LEU A 149 1.13 10.00 -4.70
CA LEU A 149 2.41 10.43 -5.27
C LEU A 149 2.68 9.84 -6.66
N ASN A 150 1.87 8.90 -7.16
CA ASN A 150 2.03 8.30 -8.49
C ASN A 150 0.76 8.39 -9.33
N GLU A 151 0.93 8.16 -10.63
CA GLU A 151 -0.21 8.07 -11.56
C GLU A 151 -1.06 6.83 -11.29
N ALA A 152 -0.48 5.76 -10.73
CA ALA A 152 -1.20 4.58 -10.24
C ALA A 152 -2.26 4.06 -11.24
N ALA A 153 -1.97 4.12 -12.54
CA ALA A 153 -2.95 3.90 -13.61
C ALA A 153 -3.41 2.44 -13.69
N SER A 154 -2.58 1.52 -13.20
CA SER A 154 -2.83 0.08 -13.19
C SER A 154 -3.54 -0.39 -11.91
N VAL A 155 -3.87 0.50 -10.97
CA VAL A 155 -4.63 0.14 -9.75
C VAL A 155 -6.13 0.31 -10.00
N ASP A 156 -6.90 -0.77 -9.92
CA ASP A 156 -8.36 -0.71 -10.07
C ASP A 156 -9.11 -0.47 -8.76
N LEU A 157 -8.60 -1.02 -7.65
CA LEU A 157 -9.08 -0.80 -6.30
C LEU A 157 -7.92 -0.95 -5.31
N ALA A 158 -7.87 -0.06 -4.32
CA ALA A 158 -6.91 -0.15 -3.23
C ALA A 158 -7.61 -0.33 -1.87
N VAL A 159 -6.95 -1.00 -0.94
CA VAL A 159 -7.36 -1.16 0.44
C VAL A 159 -6.20 -0.78 1.35
N ALA A 160 -6.43 0.20 2.21
CA ALA A 160 -5.50 0.63 3.24
C ALA A 160 -6.07 0.28 4.62
N ALA A 161 -5.50 -0.75 5.25
CA ALA A 161 -5.99 -1.32 6.50
C ALA A 161 -5.19 -0.86 7.73
N ASN A 162 -5.89 -0.52 8.81
CA ASN A 162 -5.29 -0.23 10.13
C ASN A 162 -4.07 0.68 10.09
N CYS A 163 -4.15 1.76 9.30
CA CYS A 163 -3.03 2.67 9.09
C CYS A 163 -2.62 3.35 10.41
N GLY A 164 -1.33 3.30 10.74
CA GLY A 164 -0.80 3.91 11.95
C GLY A 164 -0.92 5.43 11.99
N CYS A 165 -0.71 6.10 10.86
CA CYS A 165 -0.85 7.55 10.70
C CYS A 165 -1.01 7.88 9.21
N TYR A 166 -1.79 8.90 8.91
CA TYR A 166 -2.11 9.29 7.54
C TYR A 166 -1.29 10.51 7.12
N MET A 167 -0.85 10.53 5.86
CA MET A 167 -0.37 11.76 5.23
C MET A 167 -1.57 12.68 5.00
N LEU A 168 -1.49 13.93 5.41
CA LEU A 168 -2.57 14.89 5.20
C LEU A 168 -2.65 15.27 3.73
N PRO A 169 -3.87 15.34 3.16
CA PRO A 169 -4.10 15.86 1.81
C PRO A 169 -3.98 17.40 1.79
N ASP A 170 -2.83 17.92 2.23
CA ASP A 170 -2.55 19.33 2.43
C ASP A 170 -1.24 19.73 1.73
N LEU A 171 -1.34 20.63 0.75
CA LEU A 171 -0.20 21.11 -0.04
C LEU A 171 0.66 22.14 0.71
N ALA A 172 0.15 22.74 1.79
CA ALA A 172 0.88 23.70 2.61
C ALA A 172 1.75 23.03 3.69
N LYS A 173 1.50 21.75 3.99
CA LYS A 173 2.28 20.97 4.96
C LYS A 173 3.28 20.09 4.25
N ASP A 174 4.55 20.19 4.62
CA ASP A 174 5.64 19.44 4.01
C ASP A 174 5.49 17.92 4.16
N TYR A 175 5.94 17.19 3.15
CA TYR A 175 6.12 15.74 3.21
C TYR A 175 7.18 15.36 4.28
N PRO A 176 6.94 14.35 5.15
CA PRO A 176 6.00 13.23 4.98
C PRO A 176 4.62 13.36 5.64
N ASP A 177 4.35 14.47 6.32
CA ASP A 177 3.09 14.67 7.03
C ASP A 177 2.00 15.30 6.16
N GLY A 178 2.37 16.02 5.10
CA GLY A 178 1.47 16.50 4.06
C GLY A 178 1.98 16.23 2.65
N MET A 179 1.42 16.95 1.67
CA MET A 179 1.74 16.84 0.23
C MET A 179 2.68 17.96 -0.26
N GLY A 180 3.08 18.88 0.62
CA GLY A 180 3.92 20.03 0.32
C GLY A 180 5.42 19.69 0.14
N GLY A 181 6.14 20.61 -0.51
CA GLY A 181 7.60 20.54 -0.64
C GLY A 181 8.13 19.48 -1.61
N ILE A 182 7.26 18.76 -2.33
CA ILE A 182 7.62 17.63 -3.22
C ILE A 182 7.05 17.77 -4.65
N GLY A 183 6.70 18.99 -5.05
CA GLY A 183 6.23 19.29 -6.40
C GLY A 183 4.84 18.76 -6.75
N LEU A 184 3.99 18.50 -5.74
CA LEU A 184 2.58 18.21 -5.94
C LEU A 184 1.78 19.52 -5.95
N ASP A 185 0.65 19.49 -6.64
CA ASP A 185 -0.26 20.63 -6.80
C ASP A 185 -1.72 20.19 -6.59
N GLU A 186 -2.67 21.12 -6.76
CA GLU A 186 -4.09 20.85 -6.58
C GLU A 186 -4.59 19.75 -7.53
N SER A 187 -4.01 19.61 -8.73
CA SER A 187 -4.40 18.54 -9.65
C SER A 187 -4.07 17.15 -9.07
N HIS A 188 -2.93 17.01 -8.39
CA HIS A 188 -2.54 15.77 -7.74
C HIS A 188 -3.47 15.45 -6.56
N LEU A 189 -3.79 16.47 -5.76
CA LEU A 189 -4.71 16.35 -4.64
C LEU A 189 -6.11 15.91 -5.09
N ARG A 190 -6.66 16.55 -6.15
CA ARG A 190 -7.95 16.18 -6.73
C ARG A 190 -7.94 14.75 -7.28
N ARG A 191 -6.87 14.34 -7.97
CA ARG A 191 -6.71 12.96 -8.44
C ARG A 191 -6.66 11.96 -7.28
N TYR A 192 -5.95 12.28 -6.20
CA TYR A 192 -5.86 11.44 -5.01
C TYR A 192 -7.22 11.20 -4.34
N LEU A 193 -8.01 12.27 -4.14
CA LEU A 193 -9.35 12.18 -3.54
C LEU A 193 -10.34 11.40 -4.42
N ALA A 194 -10.13 11.37 -5.74
CA ALA A 194 -10.97 10.64 -6.69
C ALA A 194 -10.59 9.14 -6.85
N ARG A 195 -9.49 8.67 -6.23
CA ARG A 195 -9.07 7.25 -6.33
C ARG A 195 -10.09 6.31 -5.72
N ARG A 196 -10.24 5.11 -6.30
CA ARG A 196 -11.01 4.02 -5.69
C ARG A 196 -10.20 3.39 -4.55
N LEU A 197 -10.51 3.79 -3.32
CA LEU A 197 -9.77 3.39 -2.12
C LEU A 197 -10.75 3.02 -1.00
N VAL A 198 -10.52 1.88 -0.36
CA VAL A 198 -11.22 1.51 0.87
C VAL A 198 -10.30 1.71 2.07
N ILE A 199 -10.74 2.52 3.03
CA ILE A 199 -10.15 2.55 4.36
C ILE A 199 -10.78 1.41 5.16
N LEU A 200 -10.00 0.39 5.50
CA LEU A 200 -10.46 -0.78 6.26
C LEU A 200 -9.94 -0.69 7.70
N LEU A 201 -10.83 -0.71 8.68
CA LEU A 201 -10.44 -0.56 10.10
C LEU A 201 -10.99 -1.70 10.94
N GLY A 202 -10.12 -2.34 11.71
CA GLY A 202 -10.53 -3.17 12.83
C GLY A 202 -11.00 -2.30 13.99
N ASP A 203 -12.20 -2.55 14.54
CA ASP A 203 -12.73 -1.74 15.65
C ASP A 203 -12.06 -2.05 17.01
N ALA A 204 -11.31 -3.15 17.11
CA ALA A 204 -10.47 -3.49 18.24
C ALA A 204 -9.02 -2.96 18.11
N ASP A 205 -8.63 -2.33 16.99
CA ASP A 205 -7.35 -1.60 16.86
C ASP A 205 -7.43 -0.21 17.50
N ASN A 206 -7.72 -0.24 18.81
CA ASN A 206 -8.09 0.92 19.61
C ASN A 206 -7.21 1.14 20.86
N ASP A 207 -6.09 0.41 20.96
CA ASP A 207 -5.13 0.59 22.07
C ASP A 207 -4.20 1.80 21.83
N PRO A 208 -4.27 2.87 22.65
CA PRO A 208 -3.36 4.01 22.54
C PRO A 208 -1.92 3.68 22.97
N ASN A 209 -1.73 2.57 23.67
CA ASN A 209 -0.43 2.12 24.19
C ASN A 209 0.24 1.06 23.30
N ALA A 210 -0.35 0.73 22.15
CA ALA A 210 0.23 -0.24 21.21
C ALA A 210 1.70 0.14 20.90
N PRO A 211 2.63 -0.84 20.90
CA PRO A 211 4.06 -0.57 20.81
C PRO A 211 4.43 0.16 19.50
N ASP A 212 3.88 -0.30 18.39
CA ASP A 212 4.16 0.22 17.04
C ASP A 212 3.24 1.39 16.62
N LEU A 213 2.61 2.07 17.57
CA LEU A 213 1.77 3.23 17.28
C LEU A 213 2.64 4.49 17.10
N PRO A 214 2.55 5.20 15.96
CA PRO A 214 3.21 6.50 15.79
C PRO A 214 2.77 7.53 16.84
N ARG A 215 3.72 8.22 17.48
CA ARG A 215 3.47 9.18 18.57
C ARG A 215 4.12 10.57 18.37
N TRP A 216 4.63 10.87 17.19
CA TRP A 216 5.03 12.25 16.89
C TRP A 216 3.81 13.17 16.80
N ASP A 217 4.01 14.48 16.94
CA ASP A 217 2.95 15.47 17.13
C ASP A 217 1.85 15.38 16.07
N GLU A 218 2.22 15.26 14.79
CA GLU A 218 1.26 15.10 13.69
C GLU A 218 0.44 13.81 13.78
N ALA A 219 1.04 12.69 14.17
CA ALA A 219 0.31 11.45 14.34
C ALA A 219 -0.67 11.53 15.52
N MET A 220 -0.27 12.19 16.61
CA MET A 220 -1.12 12.40 17.78
C MET A 220 -2.28 13.35 17.50
N ALA A 221 -2.10 14.34 16.63
CA ALA A 221 -3.16 15.25 16.20
C ALA A 221 -4.30 14.55 15.43
N GLN A 222 -4.03 13.38 14.84
CA GLN A 222 -5.04 12.60 14.09
C GLN A 222 -5.92 11.72 14.99
N GLY A 223 -5.49 11.48 16.24
CA GLY A 223 -6.26 10.69 17.20
C GLY A 223 -5.41 9.75 18.07
N PRO A 224 -6.02 9.19 19.13
CA PRO A 224 -5.30 8.43 20.16
C PRO A 224 -4.83 7.03 19.73
N HIS A 225 -5.47 6.42 18.71
CA HIS A 225 -5.20 5.07 18.23
C HIS A 225 -5.62 4.92 16.75
N ARG A 226 -5.29 3.80 16.11
CA ARG A 226 -5.42 3.63 14.65
C ARG A 226 -6.86 3.71 14.15
N LEU A 227 -7.81 3.11 14.88
CA LEU A 227 -9.25 3.25 14.57
C LEU A 227 -9.68 4.73 14.52
N ALA A 228 -9.37 5.51 15.55
CA ALA A 228 -9.75 6.93 15.61
C ALA A 228 -9.10 7.74 14.48
N ARG A 229 -7.83 7.47 14.17
CA ARG A 229 -7.08 8.12 13.07
C ARG A 229 -7.72 7.83 11.71
N GLY A 230 -8.12 6.59 11.45
CA GLY A 230 -8.79 6.21 10.20
C GLY A 230 -10.15 6.87 10.03
N LEU A 231 -10.98 6.85 11.06
CA LEU A 231 -12.29 7.51 11.06
C LEU A 231 -12.16 9.02 10.86
N TRP A 232 -11.22 9.65 11.57
CA TRP A 232 -10.92 11.08 11.43
C TRP A 232 -10.45 11.41 10.00
N HIS A 233 -9.50 10.64 9.46
CA HIS A 233 -8.94 10.91 8.14
C HIS A 233 -9.96 10.75 7.02
N PHE A 234 -10.81 9.72 7.07
CA PHE A 234 -11.89 9.53 6.10
C PHE A 234 -12.88 10.71 6.13
N LYS A 235 -13.30 11.13 7.33
CA LYS A 235 -14.17 12.31 7.51
C LYS A 235 -13.51 13.59 6.97
N HIS A 236 -12.22 13.79 7.27
CA HIS A 236 -11.45 14.94 6.80
C HIS A 236 -11.39 14.99 5.27
N CYS A 237 -11.05 13.87 4.62
CA CYS A 237 -10.97 13.79 3.16
C CYS A 237 -12.34 13.94 2.49
N THR A 238 -13.42 13.45 3.13
CA THR A 238 -14.79 13.66 2.65
C THR A 238 -15.16 15.15 2.62
N ALA A 239 -14.85 15.88 3.70
CA ALA A 239 -15.09 17.32 3.76
C ALA A 239 -14.24 18.10 2.74
N LEU A 240 -12.95 17.72 2.60
CA LEU A 240 -12.04 18.34 1.65
C LEU A 240 -12.46 18.09 0.18
N ALA A 241 -12.89 16.88 -0.16
CA ALA A 241 -13.41 16.58 -1.49
C ALA A 241 -14.65 17.46 -1.80
N GLY A 242 -15.54 17.61 -0.83
CA GLY A 242 -16.69 18.51 -0.92
C GLY A 242 -16.30 19.98 -1.15
N SER A 243 -15.32 20.51 -0.42
CA SER A 243 -14.88 21.91 -0.59
C SER A 243 -14.17 22.16 -1.92
N LEU A 244 -13.53 21.13 -2.50
CA LEU A 244 -12.90 21.20 -3.81
C LEU A 244 -13.87 20.89 -4.97
N GLY A 245 -15.11 20.47 -4.69
CA GLY A 245 -16.05 20.03 -5.73
C GLY A 245 -15.62 18.75 -6.44
N VAL A 246 -14.93 17.85 -5.75
CA VAL A 246 -14.53 16.53 -6.25
C VAL A 246 -15.40 15.46 -5.61
N THR A 247 -15.89 14.50 -6.40
CA THR A 247 -16.50 13.29 -5.84
C THR A 247 -15.42 12.45 -5.17
N LEU A 248 -15.53 12.22 -3.87
CA LEU A 248 -14.62 11.32 -3.15
C LEU A 248 -14.81 9.90 -3.68
N GLY A 249 -13.73 9.29 -4.19
CA GLY A 249 -13.73 7.90 -4.66
C GLY A 249 -13.56 6.87 -3.54
N TRP A 250 -13.42 7.34 -2.30
CA TRP A 250 -13.08 6.51 -1.15
C TRP A 250 -14.33 5.97 -0.47
N SER A 251 -14.21 4.78 0.13
CA SER A 251 -15.18 4.23 1.07
C SER A 251 -14.50 3.84 2.39
N LEU A 252 -15.32 3.60 3.40
CA LEU A 252 -14.90 3.16 4.74
C LEU A 252 -15.58 1.84 5.07
N GLU A 253 -14.80 0.86 5.50
CA GLU A 253 -15.30 -0.41 6.03
C GLU A 253 -14.73 -0.70 7.42
N ILE A 254 -15.56 -1.27 8.28
CA ILE A 254 -15.19 -1.71 9.62
C ILE A 254 -15.19 -3.24 9.64
N ALA A 255 -14.15 -3.84 10.21
CA ALA A 255 -14.04 -5.26 10.51
C ALA A 255 -14.35 -5.46 12.02
N PRO A 256 -15.58 -5.89 12.38
CA PRO A 256 -15.98 -5.96 13.78
C PRO A 256 -15.20 -7.02 14.54
N GLY A 257 -14.66 -6.65 15.70
CA GLY A 257 -13.85 -7.49 16.57
C GLY A 257 -12.38 -7.63 16.15
N ALA A 258 -11.99 -7.12 14.99
CA ALA A 258 -10.62 -7.24 14.50
C ALA A 258 -9.70 -6.18 15.12
N GLY A 259 -8.52 -6.59 15.55
CA GLY A 259 -7.43 -5.75 16.02
C GLY A 259 -6.43 -5.40 14.92
N HIS A 260 -5.17 -5.15 15.31
CA HIS A 260 -4.16 -4.58 14.43
C HIS A 260 -3.67 -5.55 13.33
N VAL A 261 -3.42 -6.80 13.72
CA VAL A 261 -2.98 -7.90 12.85
C VAL A 261 -3.88 -9.09 13.15
N ASP A 262 -4.98 -9.17 12.42
CA ASP A 262 -6.00 -10.21 12.60
C ASP A 262 -6.42 -10.77 11.25
N GLN A 263 -6.61 -12.09 11.18
CA GLN A 263 -6.98 -12.80 9.94
C GLN A 263 -8.19 -12.17 9.24
N GLN A 264 -9.16 -11.65 10.00
CA GLN A 264 -10.34 -10.99 9.48
C GLN A 264 -10.02 -9.75 8.62
N ILE A 265 -8.95 -9.00 8.93
CA ILE A 265 -8.51 -7.84 8.13
C ILE A 265 -8.02 -8.30 6.75
N TYR A 266 -7.25 -9.38 6.72
CA TYR A 266 -6.70 -9.95 5.49
C TYR A 266 -7.80 -10.60 4.64
N ASP A 267 -8.69 -11.36 5.26
CA ASP A 267 -9.84 -11.96 4.59
C ASP A 267 -10.77 -10.89 4.01
N GLN A 268 -11.15 -9.88 4.80
CA GLN A 268 -12.00 -8.79 4.32
C GLN A 268 -11.31 -7.96 3.23
N GLY A 269 -10.02 -7.66 3.38
CA GLY A 269 -9.24 -6.98 2.35
C GLY A 269 -9.21 -7.72 1.00
N ALA A 270 -8.97 -9.02 1.01
CA ALA A 270 -8.99 -9.84 -0.19
C ALA A 270 -10.40 -9.92 -0.82
N ASN A 271 -11.45 -9.95 0.00
CA ASN A 271 -12.84 -9.93 -0.45
C ASN A 271 -13.23 -8.60 -1.12
N ILE A 272 -12.84 -7.47 -0.52
CA ILE A 272 -13.03 -6.14 -1.12
C ILE A 272 -12.37 -6.10 -2.52
N LEU A 273 -11.13 -6.60 -2.64
CA LEU A 273 -10.39 -6.66 -3.91
C LEU A 273 -10.92 -7.68 -4.92
N ASN A 274 -11.92 -8.48 -4.56
CA ASN A 274 -12.58 -9.41 -5.48
C ASN A 274 -13.79 -8.79 -6.21
N SER A 275 -14.23 -7.61 -5.77
CA SER A 275 -15.41 -6.92 -6.31
C SER A 275 -15.26 -6.36 -7.73
#